data_AF-B7CAP7-F1
#
_entry.id   AF-B7CAP7-F1
#
_cell.length_a   1.000
_cell.length_b   1.000
_cell.length_c   1.000
_cell.angle_alpha   90.00
_cell.angle_beta   90.00
_cell.angle_gamma   90.00
#
_symmetry.space_group_name_H-M   'P 1'
#
loop_
_entity.id
_entity.type
_entity.pdbx_description
1 polymer ?
#
loop_
_entity_poly.entity_id
_entity_poly.type
_entity_poly.pdbx_seq_one_letter_code
_entity_poly.pdbx_strand_id
1 'polypeptide(L)' 'MLMNRFNLGDIVYFIANGYHIREATVIRTGSGFCTIKFNDNETPAGTRVRVSKLFHTKQEAEVVVEKAHNTLLY' A
#
# COMPACT_ATOMS: atom_id res chain seq x y z
N MET A 1 -16.82 7.25 15.27
CA MET A 1 -16.92 6.67 13.91
C MET A 1 -15.51 6.33 13.46
N LEU A 2 -15.18 5.07 13.22
CA LEU A 2 -13.88 4.69 12.67
C LEU A 2 -13.84 5.14 11.21
N MET A 3 -13.25 6.31 10.96
CA MET A 3 -13.01 6.78 9.59
C MET A 3 -12.05 5.79 8.93
N ASN A 4 -12.51 5.13 7.88
CA ASN A 4 -11.61 4.35 7.04
C ASN A 4 -10.64 5.34 6.39
N ARG A 5 -9.33 5.09 6.54
CA ARG A 5 -8.28 5.91 5.90
C ARG A 5 -8.34 5.88 4.38
N PHE A 6 -8.91 4.82 3.81
CA PHE A 6 -9.05 4.62 2.37
C PHE A 6 -10.47 4.21 2.03
N ASN A 7 -10.96 4.64 0.88
CA ASN A 7 -12.25 4.31 0.33
C ASN A 7 -12.12 3.30 -0.82
N LEU A 8 -13.26 2.71 -1.18
CA LEU A 8 -13.35 1.75 -2.29
C LEU A 8 -13.21 2.52 -3.61
N GLY A 9 -12.26 2.11 -4.46
CA GLY A 9 -11.89 2.81 -5.69
C GLY A 9 -10.68 3.75 -5.55
N ASP A 10 -10.17 3.99 -4.33
CA ASP A 10 -9.01 4.85 -4.14
C ASP A 10 -7.74 4.18 -4.71
N ILE A 11 -6.88 4.99 -5.33
CA ILE A 11 -5.53 4.59 -5.74
C ILE A 11 -4.61 4.73 -4.53
N VAL A 12 -3.87 3.66 -4.24
CA VAL A 12 -2.94 3.55 -3.12
C VAL A 12 -1.64 2.92 -3.57
N TYR A 13 -0.57 3.19 -2.83
CA TYR A 13 0.75 2.64 -3.08
C TYR A 13 1.13 1.65 -1.98
N PHE A 14 1.67 0.51 -2.39
CA PHE A 14 2.11 -0.55 -1.49
C PHE A 14 3.58 -0.88 -1.72
N ILE A 15 4.36 -0.94 -0.63
CA ILE A 15 5.77 -1.35 -0.68
C ILE A 15 5.84 -2.87 -0.53
N ALA A 16 6.06 -3.57 -1.64
CA ALA A 16 6.37 -4.99 -1.67
C ALA A 16 7.86 -5.23 -1.40
N ASN A 17 8.17 -6.29 -0.65
CA ASN A 17 9.53 -6.72 -0.30
C ASN A 17 10.45 -5.63 0.31
N GLY A 18 9.88 -4.55 0.86
CA GLY A 18 10.64 -3.47 1.51
C GLY A 18 11.21 -2.38 0.57
N TYR A 19 11.12 -2.54 -0.75
CA TYR A 19 11.64 -1.54 -1.70
C TYR A 19 10.82 -1.37 -2.99
N HIS A 20 9.96 -2.33 -3.35
CA HIS A 20 9.16 -2.23 -4.58
C HIS A 20 7.86 -1.48 -4.31
N ILE A 21 7.74 -0.27 -4.83
CA ILE A 21 6.49 0.51 -4.73
C ILE A 21 5.59 0.12 -5.90
N ARG A 22 4.42 -0.45 -5.58
CA ARG A 22 3.41 -0.86 -6.56
C ARG A 22 2.14 -0.06 -6.37
N GLU A 23 1.57 0.38 -7.49
CA GLU A 23 0.28 1.05 -7.51
C GLU A 23 -0.85 0.01 -7.47
N ALA A 24 -1.86 0.29 -6.64
CA ALA A 24 -3.00 -0.60 -6.49
C ALA A 24 -4.28 0.19 -6.23
N THR A 25 -5.40 -0.39 -6.61
CA THR A 25 -6.73 0.16 -6.37
C THR A 25 -7.38 -0.56 -5.19
N VAL A 26 -7.97 0.17 -4.26
CA VAL A 26 -8.71 -0.41 -3.14
C VAL A 26 -10.02 -0.99 -3.66
N ILE A 27 -10.18 -2.32 -3.57
CA ILE A 27 -11.40 -3.01 -4.01
C ILE A 27 -12.31 -3.42 -2.85
N ARG A 28 -11.79 -3.39 -1.62
CA ARG A 28 -12.57 -3.66 -0.40
C ARG A 28 -11.91 -3.02 0.80
N THR A 29 -12.72 -2.45 1.68
CA THR A 29 -12.26 -1.91 2.97
C THR A 29 -12.86 -2.73 4.10
N GLY A 30 -12.16 -2.82 5.22
CA GLY A 30 -12.58 -3.53 6.43
C GLY A 30 -11.85 -2.96 7.65
N SER A 31 -12.29 -3.32 8.85
CA SER A 31 -11.82 -2.78 10.13
C SER A 31 -10.31 -2.96 10.36
N GLY A 32 -9.49 -2.04 9.81
CA GLY A 32 -8.02 -2.05 9.88
C GLY A 32 -7.30 -2.79 8.74
N PHE A 33 -8.04 -3.36 7.78
CA PHE A 33 -7.50 -4.04 6.60
C PHE A 33 -8.17 -3.56 5.33
N CYS A 34 -7.40 -3.44 4.26
CA CYS A 34 -7.92 -3.18 2.92
C CYS A 34 -7.50 -4.29 1.98
N THR A 35 -8.40 -4.68 1.08
CA THR A 35 -8.04 -5.49 -0.08
C THR A 35 -7.75 -4.54 -1.23
N ILE A 36 -6.53 -4.62 -1.73
CA ILE A 36 -6.05 -3.86 -2.88
C ILE A 36 -5.91 -4.80 -4.08
N LYS A 37 -6.12 -4.26 -5.27
CA LYS A 37 -5.83 -4.94 -6.54
C LYS A 37 -4.73 -4.16 -7.23
N PHE A 38 -3.59 -4.81 -7.47
CA PHE A 38 -2.51 -4.17 -8.22
C PHE A 38 -2.99 -3.85 -9.64
N ASN A 39 -2.64 -2.67 -10.13
CA ASN A 39 -2.98 -2.25 -11.49
C ASN A 39 -2.07 -2.92 -12.54
N ASP A 40 -1.08 -3.70 -12.10
CA ASP A 40 -0.27 -4.53 -12.97
C ASP A 40 -1.09 -5.74 -13.49
N ASN A 41 -1.10 -5.94 -14.81
CA ASN A 41 -1.78 -7.06 -15.46
C ASN A 41 -1.30 -8.46 -15.01
N GLU A 42 -0.22 -8.53 -14.23
CA GLU A 42 0.37 -9.78 -13.71
C GLU A 42 -0.39 -10.37 -12.52
N THR A 43 -1.09 -9.54 -11.73
CA THR A 43 -1.74 -9.97 -10.48
C THR A 43 -3.22 -9.61 -10.47
N PRO A 44 -4.09 -10.42 -11.12
CA PRO A 44 -5.53 -10.17 -11.14
C PRO A 44 -6.20 -10.39 -9.78
N ALA A 45 -5.53 -11.08 -8.85
CA ALA A 45 -6.06 -11.37 -7.52
C ALA A 45 -5.91 -10.18 -6.56
N GLY A 46 -6.97 -9.90 -5.81
CA GLY A 46 -6.95 -8.93 -4.72
C GLY A 46 -6.10 -9.40 -3.55
N THR A 47 -5.16 -8.56 -3.09
CA THR A 47 -4.31 -8.83 -1.93
C THR A 47 -4.85 -8.09 -0.71
N ARG A 48 -5.06 -8.82 0.40
CA ARG A 48 -5.46 -8.21 1.68
C ARG A 48 -4.23 -7.73 2.45
N VAL A 49 -4.17 -6.43 2.71
CA VAL A 49 -3.07 -5.78 3.42
C VAL A 49 -3.59 -4.92 4.58
N ARG A 50 -2.69 -4.59 5.51
CA ARG A 50 -3.00 -3.70 6.63
C ARG A 50 -2.99 -2.24 6.15
N VAL A 51 -3.93 -1.45 6.64
CA VAL A 51 -4.06 -0.02 6.31
C VAL A 51 -2.77 0.76 6.62
N SER A 52 -2.00 0.33 7.62
CA SER A 52 -0.73 0.95 8.00
C SER A 52 0.42 0.75 7.00
N LYS A 53 0.28 -0.17 6.03
CA LYS A 53 1.29 -0.44 4.98
C LYS A 53 0.92 0.17 3.63
N LEU A 54 -0.17 0.92 3.58
CA LEU A 54 -0.64 1.61 2.39
C LEU A 54 -0.31 3.10 2.49
N PHE A 55 0.05 3.69 1.37
CA PHE A 55 0.39 5.10 1.23
C PHE A 55 -0.53 5.76 0.21
N HIS A 56 -0.87 7.02 0.41
CA HIS A 56 -1.71 7.77 -0.54
C HIS A 56 -0.90 8.20 -1.76
N THR A 57 0.41 8.43 -1.58
CA THR A 57 1.30 8.91 -2.64
C THR A 57 2.52 8.01 -2.78
N LYS A 58 3.08 7.98 -4.00
CA LYS A 58 4.35 7.30 -4.28
C LYS A 58 5.50 7.89 -3.46
N GLN A 59 5.53 9.21 -3.31
CA GLN A 59 6.59 9.94 -2.60
C GLN A 59 6.68 9.53 -1.13
N GLU A 60 5.55 9.40 -0.44
CA GLU A 60 5.52 8.90 0.94
C GLU A 60 6.10 7.48 1.04
N ALA A 61 5.77 6.63 0.07
CA ALA A 61 6.31 5.28 0.03
C ALA A 61 7.83 5.29 -0.24
N GLU A 62 8.32 6.14 -1.14
CA GLU A 62 9.76 6.31 -1.43
C GLU A 62 10.54 6.74 -0.19
N VAL A 63 10.03 7.71 0.57
CA VAL A 63 10.66 8.15 1.83
C VAL A 63 10.74 7.01 2.84
N VAL A 64 9.72 6.15 2.91
CA VAL A 64 9.74 4.99 3.82
C VAL A 64 10.74 3.93 3.36
N VAL A 65 10.81 3.65 2.06
CA VAL A 65 11.82 2.74 1.48
C VAL A 65 13.23 3.26 1.76
N GLU A 66 13.48 4.54 1.50
CA GLU A 66 14.77 5.18 1.72
C GLU A 66 15.18 5.11 3.20
N LYS A 67 14.28 5.45 4.12
CA LYS A 67 14.53 5.33 5.57
C LYS A 67 14.79 3.88 5.98
N ALA A 68 14.01 2.93 5.48
CA ALA A 68 14.18 1.52 5.79
C ALA A 68 15.55 0.99 5.30
N HIS A 69 15.98 1.42 4.11
CA HIS A 69 17.29 1.05 3.56
C HIS A 69 18.44 1.67 4.35
N ASN A 70 18.31 2.95 4.75
CA ASN A 70 19.34 3.66 5.50
C ASN A 70 19.50 3.18 6.95
N THR A 71 18.44 2.59 7.53
CA THR A 71 18.47 2.04 8.90
C THR A 71 19.23 0.70 8.98
N LEU A 72 19.45 -0.01 7.87
CA LEU A 72 20.20 -1.27 7.84
C LEU A 72 21.71 -1.09 7.67
N LEU A 73 22.20 0.16 7.56
CA LEU A 73 23.61 0.49 7.36
C LEU A 73 24.33 0.95 8.65
N TYR A 74 23.68 0.84 9.82
CA TYR A 74 24.28 1.17 11.12
C TYR A 74 24.23 -0.01 12.09
#